data_AF-A0A2G5IM81-F1
#
_entry.id   AF-A0A2G5IM81-F1
#
_cell.length_a   1.000
_cell.length_b   1.000
_cell.length_c   1.000
_cell.angle_alpha   90.00
_cell.angle_beta   90.00
_cell.angle_gamma   90.00
#
_symmetry.space_group_name_H-M   'P 1'
#
loop_
_entity.id
_entity.type
_entity.pdbx_description
1 polymer ?
#
loop_
_entity_poly.entity_id
_entity_poly.type
_entity_poly.pdbx_seq_one_letter_code
_entity_poly.pdbx_strand_id
1 'polypeptide(L)'
;MTTAMGVPPFERSRAWGRVPEELSARVPAEQRGPGLDRDSVRLLVSRGTEVSHHAFVELPRQLRAGDVLVVNTSPTLAAAVDGRVGHARVVVHFSTRGDDGRWAVELRDPDGTGTTRARAGGPAGTEVCLPGDVGLVLEEPLTSRSPRLWWGRVPGADVLGLLRRHGRPIRYSYTERDQPLSAYQTVFALPSADGAGSAEMPSAARPFTSRLVAELVSRGVQFAPVTLHTGVASAEAHEPPYPEKYEVPWASARLINAAKGEQRRAALAWKSGDGSRADGRIVAVGTTAVRAVESATGPDGLVRAAKGWTDLVVTPERGVRVIDGLLTGLHEPEASHLLMLEAIAGGAAIDRSYEEALRGHYLWHEFGDVHLIVPDESTHSEHCDSNCW
;
A
#
# COMPACT_ATOMS: atom_id res chain seq x y z
N MET A 1 -1.93 28.53 -10.24
CA MET A 1 -3.11 28.15 -9.42
C MET A 1 -3.86 27.08 -10.19
N THR A 2 -3.47 25.82 -10.01
CA THR A 2 -4.12 24.69 -10.66
C THR A 2 -5.14 24.15 -9.66
N THR A 3 -6.41 24.37 -9.93
CA THR A 3 -7.53 23.83 -9.17
C THR A 3 -7.48 22.31 -9.27
N ALA A 4 -7.00 21.64 -8.23
CA ALA A 4 -7.10 20.19 -8.10
C ALA A 4 -8.59 19.84 -8.02
N MET A 5 -9.10 19.17 -9.06
CA MET A 5 -10.48 18.68 -9.08
C MET A 5 -10.71 17.77 -7.88
N GLY A 6 -11.74 18.08 -7.09
CA GLY A 6 -12.14 17.26 -5.95
C GLY A 6 -12.53 15.86 -6.41
N VAL A 7 -12.12 14.85 -5.66
CA VAL A 7 -12.63 13.49 -5.81
C VAL A 7 -14.13 13.54 -5.52
N PRO A 8 -15.02 13.08 -6.44
CA PRO A 8 -16.46 13.09 -6.21
C PRO A 8 -16.82 12.20 -5.01
N PRO A 9 -17.90 12.52 -4.26
CA PRO A 9 -18.36 11.69 -3.15
C PRO A 9 -18.74 10.27 -3.61
N PHE A 10 -18.39 9.30 -2.77
CA PHE A 10 -18.54 7.87 -3.00
C PHE A 10 -20.01 7.44 -2.92
N GLU A 11 -20.71 7.35 -4.07
CA GLU A 11 -22.13 6.94 -4.16
C GLU A 11 -22.31 5.69 -5.04
N ARG A 12 -21.52 4.64 -4.81
CA ARG A 12 -21.83 3.30 -5.32
C ARG A 12 -22.01 2.33 -4.16
N SER A 13 -23.26 2.08 -3.78
CA SER A 13 -23.63 0.92 -2.97
C SER A 13 -23.25 -0.34 -3.74
N ARG A 14 -22.16 -1.01 -3.34
CA ARG A 14 -21.77 -2.29 -3.94
C ARG A 14 -22.60 -3.43 -3.35
N ALA A 15 -22.83 -4.46 -4.15
CA ALA A 15 -23.68 -5.59 -3.78
C ALA A 15 -23.21 -6.33 -2.51
N TRP A 16 -21.93 -6.22 -2.15
CA TRP A 16 -21.31 -6.96 -1.05
C TRP A 16 -21.27 -6.22 0.30
N GLY A 17 -21.88 -5.05 0.44
CA GLY A 17 -22.10 -4.40 1.75
C GLY A 17 -20.81 -4.17 2.56
N ARG A 18 -20.87 -4.28 3.90
CA ARG A 18 -19.68 -4.20 4.78
C ARG A 18 -19.00 -5.56 4.93
N VAL A 19 -17.68 -5.54 5.12
CA VAL A 19 -16.92 -6.75 5.46
C VAL A 19 -17.37 -7.28 6.83
N PRO A 20 -17.74 -8.57 6.94
CA PRO A 20 -18.07 -9.19 8.22
C PRO A 20 -16.88 -9.17 9.19
N GLU A 21 -17.13 -8.89 10.47
CA GLU A 21 -16.08 -8.71 11.49
C GLU A 21 -15.27 -9.99 11.73
N GLU A 22 -15.89 -11.15 11.50
CA GLU A 22 -15.25 -12.47 11.56
C GLU A 22 -14.19 -12.70 10.48
N LEU A 23 -14.22 -11.92 9.40
CA LEU A 23 -13.24 -11.99 8.32
C LEU A 23 -12.04 -11.07 8.56
N SER A 24 -12.00 -10.32 9.65
CA SER A 24 -10.83 -9.53 10.02
C SER A 24 -9.67 -10.42 10.48
N ALA A 25 -8.48 -10.26 9.89
CA ALA A 25 -7.27 -10.93 10.34
C ALA A 25 -6.75 -10.34 11.66
N ARG A 26 -7.25 -10.84 12.79
CA ARG A 26 -6.98 -10.26 14.12
C ARG A 26 -5.56 -10.47 14.63
N VAL A 27 -4.86 -11.46 14.08
CA VAL A 27 -3.45 -11.77 14.38
C VAL A 27 -2.68 -12.13 13.10
N PRO A 28 -1.34 -11.94 13.09
CA PRO A 28 -0.43 -12.45 12.07
C PRO A 28 -0.65 -13.93 11.73
N ALA A 29 -0.43 -14.32 10.47
CA ALA A 29 -0.60 -15.69 10.00
C ALA A 29 0.20 -16.71 10.82
N GLU A 30 1.45 -16.38 11.15
CA GLU A 30 2.35 -17.19 11.97
C GLU A 30 1.89 -17.39 13.43
N GLN A 31 0.87 -16.66 13.89
CA GLN A 31 0.28 -16.79 15.22
C GLN A 31 -1.04 -17.56 15.22
N ARG A 32 -1.58 -17.96 14.05
CA ARG A 32 -2.88 -18.64 13.93
C ARG A 32 -2.82 -20.13 14.23
N GLY A 33 -1.64 -20.73 14.25
CA GLY A 33 -1.48 -22.16 14.46
C GLY A 33 -0.03 -22.62 14.38
N PRO A 34 0.27 -23.83 14.87
CA PRO A 34 1.62 -24.39 14.84
C PRO A 34 2.07 -24.66 13.40
N GLY A 35 3.34 -24.36 13.12
CA GLY A 35 3.95 -24.61 11.81
C GLY A 35 3.56 -23.62 10.71
N LEU A 36 2.79 -22.57 11.03
CA LEU A 36 2.48 -21.49 10.10
C LEU A 36 3.60 -20.43 10.11
N ASP A 37 3.88 -19.90 8.93
CA ASP A 37 4.76 -18.74 8.72
C ASP A 37 3.96 -17.60 8.06
N ARG A 38 4.57 -16.43 7.87
CA ARG A 38 3.92 -15.27 7.24
C ARG A 38 3.42 -15.52 5.82
N ASP A 39 4.00 -16.48 5.09
CA ASP A 39 3.55 -16.91 3.76
C ASP A 39 2.38 -17.92 3.81
N SER A 40 1.90 -18.31 5.00
CA SER A 40 0.76 -19.20 5.20
C SER A 40 -0.60 -18.48 5.09
N VAL A 41 -0.67 -17.46 4.22
CA VAL A 41 -1.91 -16.78 3.84
C VAL A 41 -2.44 -17.34 2.52
N ARG A 42 -3.70 -17.07 2.22
CA ARG A 42 -4.31 -17.43 0.93
C ARG A 42 -4.01 -16.37 -0.11
N LEU A 43 -4.08 -16.81 -1.36
CA LEU A 43 -3.92 -15.98 -2.55
C LEU A 43 -5.15 -16.14 -3.43
N LEU A 44 -5.90 -15.06 -3.60
CA LEU A 44 -6.90 -14.95 -4.66
C LEU A 44 -6.19 -14.49 -5.93
N VAL A 45 -6.48 -15.12 -7.07
CA VAL A 45 -5.92 -14.69 -8.36
C VAL A 45 -7.07 -14.33 -9.28
N SER A 46 -7.09 -13.11 -9.79
CA SER A 46 -8.03 -12.69 -10.83
C SER A 46 -7.32 -12.40 -12.15
N ARG A 47 -7.80 -13.00 -13.23
CA ARG A 47 -7.38 -12.79 -14.62
C ARG A 47 -8.58 -12.26 -15.39
N GLY A 48 -8.71 -10.93 -15.49
CA GLY A 48 -9.99 -10.34 -15.85
C GLY A 48 -11.08 -10.73 -14.85
N THR A 49 -12.21 -11.27 -15.32
CA THR A 49 -13.30 -11.75 -14.47
C THR A 49 -13.16 -13.21 -14.01
N GLU A 50 -12.16 -13.95 -14.52
CA GLU A 50 -11.85 -15.29 -14.02
C GLU A 50 -11.15 -15.20 -12.67
N VAL A 51 -11.62 -16.00 -11.71
CA VAL A 51 -11.09 -16.02 -10.34
C VAL A 51 -10.71 -17.44 -9.94
N SER A 52 -9.54 -17.57 -9.31
CA SER A 52 -9.05 -18.85 -8.78
C SER A 52 -8.43 -18.68 -7.40
N HIS A 53 -8.40 -19.77 -6.63
CA HIS A 53 -7.98 -19.79 -5.23
C HIS A 53 -6.70 -20.60 -5.06
N HIS A 54 -5.71 -20.01 -4.41
CA HIS A 54 -4.37 -20.59 -4.22
C HIS A 54 -3.88 -20.34 -2.80
N ALA A 55 -2.81 -21.03 -2.42
CA ALA A 55 -1.99 -20.61 -1.29
C ALA A 55 -0.96 -19.56 -1.75
N PHE A 56 -0.55 -18.64 -0.87
CA PHE A 56 0.42 -17.61 -1.25
C PHE A 56 1.79 -18.18 -1.65
N VAL A 57 2.19 -19.31 -1.07
CA VAL A 57 3.38 -20.06 -1.48
C VAL A 57 3.35 -20.53 -2.94
N GLU A 58 2.18 -20.50 -3.59
CA GLU A 58 2.02 -20.83 -5.01
C GLU A 58 2.13 -19.61 -5.94
N LEU A 59 2.35 -18.40 -5.40
CA LEU A 59 2.64 -17.19 -6.18
C LEU A 59 3.67 -17.41 -7.30
N PRO A 60 4.78 -18.17 -7.12
CA PRO A 60 5.76 -18.38 -8.18
C PRO A 60 5.22 -19.15 -9.39
N ARG A 61 4.06 -19.81 -9.29
CA ARG A 61 3.35 -20.46 -10.40
C ARG A 61 2.42 -19.51 -11.15
N GLN A 62 2.10 -18.36 -10.57
CA GLN A 62 1.21 -17.34 -11.14
C GLN A 62 1.98 -16.27 -11.94
N LEU A 63 3.29 -16.24 -11.77
CA LEU A 63 4.23 -15.33 -12.41
C LEU A 63 5.08 -16.06 -13.47
N ARG A 64 5.64 -15.27 -14.39
CA ARG A 64 6.45 -15.76 -15.52
C ARG A 64 7.87 -15.23 -15.41
N ALA A 65 8.81 -15.89 -16.09
CA ALA A 65 10.13 -15.32 -16.30
C ALA A 65 10.02 -13.96 -16.99
N GLY A 66 10.81 -12.99 -16.55
CA GLY A 66 10.77 -11.61 -17.02
C GLY A 66 9.76 -10.72 -16.30
N ASP A 67 8.77 -11.27 -15.57
CA ASP A 67 7.86 -10.43 -14.77
C ASP A 67 8.66 -9.58 -13.77
N VAL A 68 8.28 -8.31 -13.63
CA VAL A 68 8.91 -7.36 -12.72
C VAL A 68 7.97 -7.08 -11.56
N LEU A 69 8.37 -7.50 -10.35
CA LEU A 69 7.70 -7.12 -9.11
C LEU A 69 8.23 -5.79 -8.60
N VAL A 70 7.39 -4.76 -8.57
CA VAL A 70 7.73 -3.47 -7.97
C VAL A 70 7.43 -3.52 -6.48
N VAL A 71 8.45 -3.44 -5.63
CA VAL A 71 8.34 -3.62 -4.19
C VAL A 71 8.69 -2.33 -3.44
N ASN A 72 7.86 -1.95 -2.47
CA ASN A 72 8.16 -0.82 -1.59
C ASN A 72 9.14 -1.27 -0.49
N THR A 73 10.27 -0.57 -0.39
CA THR A 73 11.37 -0.86 0.52
C THR A 73 11.35 -0.01 1.80
N SER A 74 10.33 0.85 1.96
CA SER A 74 10.16 1.66 3.16
C SER A 74 10.03 0.78 4.42
N PRO A 75 10.89 0.97 5.44
CA PRO A 75 10.76 0.25 6.71
C PRO A 75 9.64 0.84 7.55
N THR A 76 8.93 0.01 8.31
CA THR A 76 7.91 0.51 9.25
C THR A 76 8.55 1.10 10.51
N LEU A 77 8.02 2.21 11.01
CA LEU A 77 8.44 2.84 12.25
C LEU A 77 7.56 2.37 13.41
N ALA A 78 8.12 2.38 14.62
CA ALA A 78 7.35 2.25 15.85
C ALA A 78 6.65 3.59 16.16
N ALA A 79 5.71 3.97 15.30
CA ALA A 79 5.21 5.33 15.16
C ALA A 79 4.19 5.76 16.24
N ALA A 80 3.69 4.85 17.08
CA ALA A 80 2.78 5.19 18.17
C ALA A 80 3.55 5.36 19.50
N VAL A 81 3.42 6.53 20.14
CA VAL A 81 4.07 6.85 21.42
C VAL A 81 3.04 7.35 22.42
N ASP A 82 3.02 6.79 23.63
CA ASP A 82 2.15 7.28 24.71
C ASP A 82 2.62 8.65 25.21
N GLY A 83 1.69 9.55 25.48
CA GLY A 83 1.96 10.89 25.97
C GLY A 83 0.87 11.43 26.87
N ARG A 84 0.99 12.70 27.25
CA ARG A 84 0.00 13.41 28.05
C ARG A 84 -0.22 14.83 27.57
N VAL A 85 -1.48 15.26 27.55
CA VAL A 85 -1.88 16.67 27.43
C VAL A 85 -2.46 17.10 28.77
N GLY A 86 -1.69 17.91 29.52
CA GLY A 86 -1.97 18.15 30.93
C GLY A 86 -2.03 16.82 31.71
N HIS A 87 -3.19 16.50 32.29
CA HIS A 87 -3.42 15.23 33.00
C HIS A 87 -4.02 14.12 32.13
N ALA A 88 -4.49 14.44 30.91
CA ALA A 88 -5.12 13.46 30.03
C ALA A 88 -4.07 12.60 29.33
N ARG A 89 -4.25 11.28 29.35
CA ARG A 89 -3.43 10.35 28.56
C ARG A 89 -3.82 10.44 27.09
N VAL A 90 -2.83 10.48 26.22
CA VAL A 90 -3.00 10.45 24.77
C VAL A 90 -2.01 9.47 24.14
N VAL A 91 -2.28 9.04 22.92
CA VAL A 91 -1.29 8.37 22.06
C VAL A 91 -1.01 9.28 20.88
N VAL A 92 0.27 9.50 20.58
CA VAL A 92 0.72 10.24 19.41
C VAL A 92 1.11 9.26 18.34
N HIS A 93 0.41 9.25 17.21
CA HIS A 93 0.87 8.57 16.01
C HIS A 93 1.71 9.55 15.18
N PHE A 94 3.00 9.26 15.05
CA PHE A 94 3.90 9.97 14.16
C PHE A 94 3.70 9.48 12.73
N SER A 95 3.44 10.43 11.84
CA SER A 95 2.97 10.14 10.49
C SER A 95 4.07 10.35 9.45
N THR A 96 4.32 11.60 9.08
CA THR A 96 5.25 11.95 8.00
C THR A 96 6.12 13.11 8.42
N ARG A 97 7.44 13.00 8.21
CA ARG A 97 8.39 14.07 8.49
C ARG A 97 8.45 15.07 7.33
N GLY A 98 8.07 16.31 7.59
CA GLY A 98 8.22 17.44 6.68
C GLY A 98 9.68 17.81 6.43
N ASP A 99 9.94 18.54 5.35
CA ASP A 99 11.30 19.00 5.01
C ASP A 99 11.80 20.13 5.93
N ASP A 100 10.88 20.81 6.61
CA ASP A 100 11.13 21.85 7.62
C ASP A 100 11.36 21.29 9.05
N GLY A 101 11.48 19.97 9.15
CA GLY A 101 11.69 19.24 10.41
C GLY A 101 10.45 19.03 11.26
N ARG A 102 9.28 19.51 10.83
CA ARG A 102 8.00 19.19 11.49
C ARG A 102 7.61 17.74 11.22
N TRP A 103 6.73 17.23 12.07
CA TRP A 103 6.10 15.93 11.90
C TRP A 103 4.60 16.13 11.76
N ALA A 104 4.01 15.52 10.74
CA ALA A 104 2.59 15.26 10.75
C ALA A 104 2.33 14.23 11.86
N VAL A 105 1.38 14.53 12.73
CA VAL A 105 1.02 13.68 13.88
C VAL A 105 -0.49 13.59 14.02
N GLU A 106 -0.96 12.46 14.55
CA GLU A 106 -2.33 12.28 14.99
C GLU A 106 -2.34 12.10 16.51
N LEU A 107 -3.21 12.82 17.21
CA LEU A 107 -3.50 12.52 18.62
C LEU A 107 -4.70 11.59 18.69
N ARG A 108 -4.61 10.56 19.52
CA ARG A 108 -5.69 9.62 19.79
C ARG A 108 -5.89 9.44 21.28
N ASP A 109 -7.13 9.14 21.67
CA ASP A 109 -7.43 8.79 23.06
C ASP A 109 -7.25 7.28 23.24
N PRO A 110 -6.49 6.81 24.25
CA PRO A 110 -6.44 5.39 24.56
C PRO A 110 -7.82 4.91 25.01
N ASP A 111 -8.24 3.72 24.56
CA ASP A 111 -9.51 3.12 24.98
C ASP A 111 -9.37 2.07 26.10
N GLY A 112 -8.15 1.83 26.57
CA GLY A 112 -7.87 0.88 27.65
C GLY A 112 -7.74 -0.58 27.20
N THR A 113 -7.94 -0.88 25.91
CA THR A 113 -7.75 -2.23 25.33
C THR A 113 -6.49 -2.33 24.46
N GLY A 114 -5.70 -1.25 24.43
CA GLY A 114 -4.47 -1.09 23.64
C GLY A 114 -4.73 -0.55 22.24
N THR A 115 -5.99 -0.29 21.88
CA THR A 115 -6.37 0.46 20.69
C THR A 115 -6.61 1.93 21.05
N THR A 116 -6.95 2.73 20.06
CA THR A 116 -7.13 4.17 20.24
C THR A 116 -8.38 4.67 19.51
N ARG A 117 -9.01 5.71 20.04
CA ARG A 117 -10.20 6.36 19.47
C ARG A 117 -9.84 7.69 18.83
N ALA A 118 -10.61 8.05 17.81
CA ALA A 118 -10.47 9.32 17.12
C ALA A 118 -10.64 10.47 18.11
N ARG A 119 -9.70 11.41 18.03
CA ARG A 119 -9.71 12.64 18.79
C ARG A 119 -9.57 13.76 17.78
N ALA A 120 -10.38 14.81 17.91
CA ALA A 120 -10.01 16.06 17.27
C ALA A 120 -8.64 16.48 17.81
N GLY A 121 -7.75 16.99 16.96
CA GLY A 121 -6.49 17.52 17.45
C GLY A 121 -6.69 18.62 18.49
N GLY A 122 -5.61 19.01 19.17
CA GLY A 122 -5.66 20.15 20.10
C GLY A 122 -5.66 21.48 19.34
N PRO A 123 -6.06 22.61 19.97
CA PRO A 123 -5.78 23.92 19.38
C PRO A 123 -4.28 24.12 19.12
N ALA A 124 -3.94 25.01 18.19
CA ALA A 124 -2.56 25.45 17.98
C ALA A 124 -1.92 25.86 19.32
N GLY A 125 -0.68 25.43 19.55
CA GLY A 125 0.03 25.60 20.82
C GLY A 125 -0.23 24.51 21.85
N THR A 126 -1.02 23.47 21.54
CA THR A 126 -1.17 22.33 22.45
C THR A 126 0.16 21.63 22.66
N GLU A 127 0.58 21.55 23.92
CA GLU A 127 1.78 20.82 24.34
C GLU A 127 1.43 19.39 24.75
N VAL A 128 2.15 18.43 24.17
CA VAL A 128 2.10 17.02 24.51
C VAL A 128 3.43 16.64 25.15
N CYS A 129 3.36 16.17 26.40
CA CYS A 129 4.51 15.62 27.11
C CYS A 129 4.68 14.15 26.72
N LEU A 130 5.81 13.84 26.09
CA LEU A 130 6.23 12.51 25.66
C LEU A 130 7.29 11.94 26.64
N PRO A 131 7.58 10.63 26.59
CA PRO A 131 8.57 10.01 27.47
C PRO A 131 9.96 10.65 27.34
N GLY A 132 10.68 10.71 28.45
CA GLY A 132 12.00 11.36 28.52
C GLY A 132 11.92 12.89 28.51
N ASP A 133 10.82 13.46 29.03
CA ASP A 133 10.55 14.90 29.13
C ASP A 133 10.61 15.62 27.76
N VAL A 134 10.25 14.89 26.70
CA VAL A 134 10.24 15.41 25.33
C VAL A 134 8.91 16.12 25.08
N GLY A 135 8.97 17.41 24.76
CA GLY A 135 7.80 18.21 24.39
C GLY A 135 7.50 18.16 22.90
N LEU A 136 6.28 17.81 22.53
CA LEU A 136 5.71 17.99 21.19
C LEU A 136 4.71 19.14 21.23
N VAL A 137 4.86 20.13 20.35
CA VAL A 137 3.92 21.26 20.23
C VAL A 137 3.16 21.14 18.91
N LEU A 138 1.82 21.12 18.98
CA LEU A 138 0.98 21.19 17.79
C LEU A 138 0.94 22.63 17.25
N GLU A 139 1.21 22.81 15.97
CA GLU A 139 1.27 24.13 15.34
C GLU A 139 -0.01 24.44 14.55
N GLU A 140 -0.35 23.59 13.57
CA GLU A 140 -1.49 23.82 12.68
C GLU A 140 -2.04 22.50 12.11
N PRO A 141 -3.32 22.44 11.68
CA PRO A 141 -3.84 21.28 10.96
C PRO A 141 -3.04 21.00 9.69
N LEU A 142 -2.77 19.72 9.38
CA LEU A 142 -2.08 19.31 8.15
C LEU A 142 -2.85 19.75 6.90
N THR A 143 -4.18 19.70 6.97
CA THR A 143 -5.10 20.11 5.91
C THR A 143 -6.29 20.82 6.52
N SER A 144 -6.86 21.80 5.81
CA SER A 144 -8.09 22.48 6.22
C SER A 144 -9.33 21.58 6.13
N ARG A 145 -9.23 20.41 5.48
CA ARG A 145 -10.34 19.48 5.27
C ARG A 145 -10.58 18.54 6.45
N SER A 146 -9.59 18.33 7.30
CA SER A 146 -9.68 17.39 8.42
C SER A 146 -8.89 17.91 9.63
N PRO A 147 -9.51 17.96 10.82
CA PRO A 147 -8.84 18.37 12.05
C PRO A 147 -8.03 17.24 12.72
N ARG A 148 -7.87 16.08 12.04
CA ARG A 148 -7.27 14.86 12.59
C ARG A 148 -5.75 14.93 12.66
N LEU A 149 -5.11 15.20 11.52
CA LEU A 149 -3.66 15.31 11.42
C LEU A 149 -3.20 16.75 11.61
N TRP A 150 -2.11 16.92 12.35
CA TRP A 150 -1.52 18.22 12.67
C TRP A 150 -0.04 18.22 12.35
N TRP A 151 0.47 19.35 11.86
CA TRP A 151 1.88 19.64 11.92
C TRP A 151 2.26 19.94 13.37
N GLY A 152 3.27 19.23 13.86
CA GLY A 152 3.85 19.44 15.17
C GLY A 152 5.37 19.47 15.14
N ARG A 153 5.95 20.13 16.13
CA ARG A 153 7.40 20.24 16.29
C ARG A 153 7.83 19.65 17.61
N VAL A 154 8.97 18.97 17.60
CA VAL A 154 9.62 18.42 18.79
C VAL A 154 10.98 19.11 18.93
N PRO A 155 11.05 20.29 19.60
CA PRO A 155 12.27 21.09 19.63
C PRO A 155 13.46 20.35 20.24
N GLY A 156 14.59 20.34 19.55
CA GLY A 156 15.86 19.80 20.07
C GLY A 156 15.91 18.28 20.28
N ALA A 157 14.88 17.53 19.87
CA ALA A 157 14.79 16.09 20.13
C ALA A 157 15.09 15.23 18.90
N ASP A 158 15.78 14.11 19.13
CA ASP A 158 15.85 12.99 18.19
C ASP A 158 14.55 12.20 18.22
N VAL A 159 13.59 12.60 17.37
CA VAL A 159 12.27 11.94 17.26
C VAL A 159 12.44 10.47 16.89
N LEU A 160 13.36 10.12 15.98
CA LEU A 160 13.56 8.73 15.59
C LEU A 160 14.11 7.89 16.75
N GLY A 161 15.00 8.46 17.56
CA GLY A 161 15.46 7.85 18.81
C GLY A 161 14.34 7.67 19.84
N LEU A 162 13.43 8.64 19.95
CA LEU A 162 12.22 8.52 20.78
C LEU A 162 11.36 7.34 20.31
N LEU A 163 11.05 7.27 19.00
CA LEU A 163 10.26 6.18 18.42
C LEU A 163 10.91 4.81 18.69
N ARG A 164 12.24 4.68 18.52
CA ARG A 164 12.95 3.41 18.77
C ARG A 164 12.91 2.98 20.23
N ARG A 165 12.95 3.93 21.18
CA ARG A 165 13.02 3.62 22.63
C ARG A 165 11.65 3.43 23.28
N HIS A 166 10.65 4.20 22.83
CA HIS A 166 9.36 4.30 23.51
C HIS A 166 8.16 4.02 22.60
N GLY A 167 8.40 3.88 21.30
CA GLY A 167 7.34 3.65 20.34
C GLY A 167 6.94 2.19 20.21
N ARG A 168 5.75 2.00 19.62
CA ARG A 168 5.23 0.72 19.12
C ARG A 168 4.60 0.91 17.75
N PRO A 169 4.36 -0.15 16.96
CA PRO A 169 3.56 -0.04 15.74
C PRO A 169 2.18 0.53 16.04
N ILE A 170 1.60 1.24 15.08
CA ILE A 170 0.22 1.71 15.19
C ILE A 170 -0.70 0.48 15.21
N ARG A 171 -1.64 0.47 16.16
CA ARG A 171 -2.57 -0.64 16.35
C ARG A 171 -3.98 -0.22 15.97
N TYR A 172 -4.61 -1.02 15.12
CA TYR A 172 -6.00 -0.87 14.72
C TYR A 172 -6.96 -1.74 15.55
N SER A 173 -8.23 -1.30 15.61
CA SER A 173 -9.29 -1.90 16.43
C SER A 173 -9.57 -3.38 16.13
N TYR A 174 -9.33 -3.84 14.90
CA TYR A 174 -9.57 -5.24 14.51
C TYR A 174 -8.52 -6.22 15.07
N THR A 175 -7.39 -5.73 15.58
CA THR A 175 -6.32 -6.60 16.11
C THR A 175 -6.55 -6.94 17.58
N GLU A 176 -6.32 -8.20 17.96
CA GLU A 176 -6.55 -8.68 19.33
C GLU A 176 -5.60 -8.06 20.36
N ARG A 177 -4.37 -7.73 19.96
CA ARG A 177 -3.31 -7.24 20.82
C ARG A 177 -2.21 -6.56 20.00
N ASP A 178 -1.35 -5.81 20.69
CA ASP A 178 -0.14 -5.24 20.10
C ASP A 178 0.75 -6.36 19.53
N GLN A 179 1.34 -6.07 18.37
CA GLN A 179 2.25 -6.97 17.68
C GLN A 179 3.66 -6.37 17.68
N PRO A 180 4.72 -7.21 17.74
CA PRO A 180 6.08 -6.71 17.70
C PRO A 180 6.35 -6.02 16.36
N LEU A 181 7.26 -5.04 16.34
CA LEU A 181 7.61 -4.32 15.10
C LEU A 181 8.03 -5.26 13.97
N SER A 182 8.67 -6.40 14.28
CA SER A 182 9.04 -7.43 13.29
C SER A 182 7.85 -8.01 12.51
N ALA A 183 6.64 -8.02 13.10
CA ALA A 183 5.42 -8.46 12.42
C ALA A 183 4.97 -7.47 11.33
N TYR A 184 5.40 -6.21 11.40
CA TYR A 184 5.11 -5.14 10.44
C TYR A 184 6.25 -4.92 9.43
N GLN A 185 7.43 -5.50 9.65
CA GLN A 185 8.54 -5.42 8.70
C GLN A 185 8.40 -6.44 7.59
N THR A 186 8.47 -5.97 6.34
CA THR A 186 8.54 -6.82 5.16
C THR A 186 9.97 -7.26 4.91
N VAL A 187 10.16 -8.35 4.15
CA VAL A 187 11.50 -8.82 3.76
C VAL A 187 12.22 -7.87 2.79
N PHE A 188 11.51 -6.87 2.26
CA PHE A 188 12.06 -5.86 1.35
C PHE A 188 12.44 -4.56 2.06
N ALA A 189 12.15 -4.44 3.36
CA ALA A 189 12.47 -3.24 4.12
C ALA A 189 13.99 -2.98 4.12
N LEU A 190 14.39 -1.79 3.67
CA LEU A 190 15.78 -1.35 3.67
C LEU A 190 15.96 -0.18 4.64
N PRO A 191 17.08 -0.10 5.38
CA PRO A 191 17.38 1.07 6.19
C PRO A 191 17.47 2.35 5.34
N SER A 192 16.79 3.42 5.77
CA SER A 192 17.00 4.76 5.21
C SER A 192 18.23 5.42 5.86
N ALA A 193 18.99 6.19 5.07
CA ALA A 193 20.18 6.89 5.54
C ALA A 193 19.90 7.89 6.66
N ASP A 194 18.74 8.54 6.65
CA ASP A 194 18.27 9.47 7.68
C ASP A 194 17.39 8.80 8.74
N GLY A 195 17.23 7.47 8.67
CA GLY A 195 16.36 6.67 9.52
C GLY A 195 14.86 6.88 9.29
N ALA A 196 14.45 7.55 8.21
CA ALA A 196 13.05 7.67 7.81
C ALA A 196 12.44 6.30 7.47
N GLY A 197 11.11 6.26 7.53
CA GLY A 197 10.31 5.07 7.27
C GLY A 197 8.83 5.43 7.25
N SER A 198 8.01 4.41 7.04
CA SER A 198 6.56 4.53 7.05
C SER A 198 6.00 4.41 8.46
N ALA A 199 4.95 5.18 8.79
CA ALA A 199 4.09 4.89 9.93
C ALA A 199 3.29 3.59 9.70
N GLU A 200 2.80 3.40 8.48
CA GLU A 200 1.99 2.24 8.07
C GLU A 200 2.79 1.28 7.20
N MET A 201 2.70 -0.03 7.43
CA MET A 201 3.48 -0.99 6.66
C MET A 201 3.01 -1.11 5.20
N PRO A 202 3.91 -1.44 4.24
CA PRO A 202 3.53 -1.90 2.91
C PRO A 202 3.00 -3.35 2.97
N SER A 203 1.79 -3.51 3.54
CA SER A 203 1.20 -4.78 3.98
C SER A 203 1.10 -5.86 2.91
N ALA A 204 0.86 -5.50 1.64
CA ALA A 204 0.80 -6.46 0.52
C ALA A 204 2.10 -7.28 0.35
N ALA A 205 3.24 -6.72 0.79
CA ALA A 205 4.52 -7.41 0.73
C ALA A 205 4.85 -8.20 2.00
N ARG A 206 4.00 -8.14 3.04
CA ARG A 206 4.21 -8.83 4.31
C ARG A 206 4.35 -10.34 4.15
N PRO A 207 3.54 -11.05 3.34
CA PRO A 207 3.60 -12.50 3.27
C PRO A 207 4.88 -13.04 2.62
N PHE A 208 5.68 -12.20 1.94
CA PHE A 208 6.93 -12.67 1.33
C PHE A 208 7.92 -13.15 2.40
N THR A 209 8.52 -14.32 2.13
CA THR A 209 9.65 -14.87 2.89
C THR A 209 10.91 -14.85 2.02
N SER A 210 12.10 -14.87 2.63
CA SER A 210 13.36 -14.94 1.87
C SER A 210 13.43 -16.17 0.96
N ARG A 211 12.83 -17.30 1.40
CA ARG A 211 12.67 -18.52 0.60
C ARG A 211 11.84 -18.27 -0.66
N LEU A 212 10.67 -17.64 -0.50
CA LEU A 212 9.78 -17.32 -1.62
C LEU A 212 10.44 -16.35 -2.61
N VAL A 213 11.13 -15.32 -2.10
CA VAL A 213 11.88 -14.37 -2.95
C VAL A 213 12.97 -15.08 -3.75
N ALA A 214 13.74 -15.96 -3.11
CA ALA A 214 14.76 -16.74 -3.81
C ALA A 214 14.17 -17.65 -4.89
N GLU A 215 13.02 -18.28 -4.63
CA GLU A 215 12.32 -19.09 -5.63
C GLU A 215 11.87 -18.25 -6.84
N LEU A 216 11.28 -17.08 -6.59
CA LEU A 216 10.86 -16.14 -7.63
C LEU A 216 12.05 -15.71 -8.51
N VAL A 217 13.15 -15.31 -7.89
CA VAL A 217 14.39 -14.95 -8.60
C VAL A 217 14.91 -16.13 -9.44
N SER A 218 14.91 -17.35 -8.88
CA SER A 218 15.37 -18.55 -9.60
C SER A 218 14.52 -18.90 -10.82
N ARG A 219 13.25 -18.46 -10.84
CA ARG A 219 12.32 -18.61 -11.96
C ARG A 219 12.39 -17.45 -12.96
N GLY A 220 13.31 -16.50 -12.76
CA GLY A 220 13.50 -15.37 -13.67
C GLY A 220 12.58 -14.17 -13.39
N VAL A 221 11.89 -14.13 -12.25
CA VAL A 221 11.16 -12.92 -11.82
C VAL A 221 12.16 -11.88 -11.32
N GLN A 222 11.97 -10.63 -11.75
CA GLN A 222 12.82 -9.50 -11.41
C GLN A 222 12.17 -8.64 -10.33
N PHE A 223 12.98 -7.92 -9.55
CA PHE A 223 12.49 -7.02 -8.50
C PHE A 223 12.96 -5.58 -8.77
N ALA A 224 12.01 -4.65 -8.79
CA ALA A 224 12.26 -3.21 -8.91
C ALA A 224 11.95 -2.52 -7.57
N PRO A 225 12.97 -2.26 -6.73
CA PRO A 225 12.74 -1.59 -5.45
C PRO A 225 12.37 -0.12 -5.64
N VAL A 226 11.33 0.33 -4.94
CA VAL A 226 10.95 1.74 -4.81
C VAL A 226 10.81 2.08 -3.34
N THR A 227 10.77 3.37 -3.01
CA THR A 227 10.46 3.83 -1.65
C THR A 227 9.23 4.72 -1.70
N LEU A 228 8.26 4.46 -0.82
CA LEU A 228 7.22 5.41 -0.46
C LEU A 228 6.98 5.30 1.05
N HIS A 229 7.30 6.38 1.77
CA HIS A 229 7.08 6.49 3.20
C HIS A 229 5.63 6.87 3.46
N THR A 230 4.82 5.85 3.71
CA THR A 230 3.41 5.99 4.05
C THR A 230 3.27 6.54 5.45
N GLY A 231 2.48 7.60 5.61
CA GLY A 231 2.11 8.04 6.95
C GLY A 231 0.79 7.42 7.40
N VAL A 232 0.23 7.93 8.50
CA VAL A 232 -0.98 7.43 9.14
C VAL A 232 -2.18 7.61 8.21
N ALA A 233 -2.70 6.49 7.73
CA ALA A 233 -3.99 6.40 7.07
C ALA A 233 -5.08 6.25 8.13
N SER A 234 -6.22 6.91 7.96
CA SER A 234 -7.41 6.60 8.76
C SER A 234 -8.42 5.88 7.89
N ALA A 235 -8.58 4.59 8.14
CA ALA A 235 -9.69 3.81 7.61
C ALA A 235 -11.05 4.37 8.07
N GLU A 236 -11.08 5.11 9.19
CA GLU A 236 -12.30 5.67 9.77
C GLU A 236 -12.82 6.91 9.02
N ALA A 237 -11.95 7.60 8.27
CA ALA A 237 -12.26 8.93 7.72
C ALA A 237 -12.29 9.01 6.18
N HIS A 238 -11.94 7.93 5.47
CA HIS A 238 -11.92 7.85 3.99
C HIS A 238 -11.23 9.05 3.33
N GLU A 239 -10.20 9.59 3.99
CA GLU A 239 -9.50 10.80 3.55
C GLU A 239 -8.66 10.49 2.30
N PRO A 240 -8.60 11.41 1.32
CA PRO A 240 -7.63 11.27 0.24
C PRO A 240 -6.21 11.29 0.83
N PRO A 241 -5.25 10.61 0.20
CA PRO A 241 -3.87 10.67 0.63
C PRO A 241 -3.38 12.12 0.61
N TYR A 242 -2.72 12.54 1.68
CA TYR A 242 -1.92 13.77 1.69
C TYR A 242 -0.54 13.48 1.09
N PRO A 243 0.26 14.52 0.77
CA PRO A 243 1.58 14.31 0.17
C PRO A 243 2.47 13.40 1.02
N GLU A 244 3.08 12.40 0.39
CA GLU A 244 4.00 11.45 1.01
C GLU A 244 5.33 11.40 0.27
N LYS A 245 6.42 11.12 1.00
CA LYS A 245 7.76 11.05 0.41
C LYS A 245 7.92 9.78 -0.39
N TYR A 246 8.44 9.90 -1.61
CA TYR A 246 8.73 8.76 -2.47
C TYR A 246 10.08 8.92 -3.20
N GLU A 247 10.61 7.77 -3.62
CA GLU A 247 11.79 7.67 -4.46
C GLU A 247 11.67 6.47 -5.41
N VAL A 248 11.90 6.71 -6.68
CA VAL A 248 12.09 5.70 -7.71
C VAL A 248 13.54 5.79 -8.19
N PRO A 249 14.41 4.85 -7.78
CA PRO A 249 15.80 4.83 -8.19
C PRO A 249 15.96 4.64 -9.71
N TRP A 250 17.06 5.13 -10.26
CA TRP A 250 17.37 4.98 -11.69
C TRP A 250 17.39 3.53 -12.17
N ALA A 251 17.93 2.61 -11.35
CA ALA A 251 17.96 1.19 -11.69
C ALA A 251 16.56 0.60 -11.84
N SER A 252 15.65 0.94 -10.92
CA SER A 252 14.25 0.51 -10.95
C SER A 252 13.51 1.10 -12.15
N ALA A 253 13.68 2.41 -12.41
CA ALA A 253 13.10 3.04 -13.59
C ALA A 253 13.59 2.39 -14.90
N ARG A 254 14.89 2.10 -15.01
CA ARG A 254 15.47 1.43 -16.18
C ARG A 254 14.92 0.01 -16.35
N LEU A 255 14.83 -0.76 -15.28
CA LEU A 255 14.29 -2.12 -15.29
C LEU A 255 12.83 -2.15 -15.76
N ILE A 256 12.00 -1.29 -15.17
CA ILE A 256 10.58 -1.17 -15.54
C ILE A 256 10.42 -0.77 -17.02
N ASN A 257 11.20 0.21 -17.49
CA ASN A 257 11.17 0.62 -18.88
C ASN A 257 11.67 -0.46 -19.84
N ALA A 258 12.65 -1.26 -19.43
CA ALA A 258 13.15 -2.37 -20.24
C ALA A 258 12.06 -3.44 -20.44
N ALA A 259 11.38 -3.85 -19.36
CA ALA A 259 10.24 -4.75 -19.42
C ALA A 259 9.11 -4.18 -20.31
N LYS A 260 8.76 -2.90 -20.15
CA LYS A 260 7.81 -2.23 -21.08
C LYS A 260 8.26 -2.24 -22.53
N GLY A 261 9.55 -2.04 -22.79
CA GLY A 261 10.11 -2.08 -24.13
C GLY A 261 10.02 -3.47 -24.76
N GLU A 262 10.26 -4.52 -23.98
CA GLU A 262 10.09 -5.92 -24.38
C GLU A 262 8.62 -6.23 -24.71
N GLN A 263 7.68 -5.84 -23.86
CA GLN A 263 6.25 -5.97 -24.13
C GLN A 263 5.85 -5.31 -25.45
N ARG A 264 6.29 -4.08 -25.71
CA ARG A 264 5.99 -3.35 -26.96
C ARG A 264 6.56 -4.05 -28.18
N ARG A 265 7.78 -4.58 -28.10
CA ARG A 265 8.40 -5.34 -29.20
C ARG A 265 7.66 -6.64 -29.47
N ALA A 266 7.30 -7.38 -28.43
CA ALA A 266 6.54 -8.62 -28.57
C ALA A 266 5.14 -8.37 -29.17
N ALA A 267 4.45 -7.30 -28.76
CA ALA A 267 3.17 -6.92 -29.34
C ALA A 267 3.26 -6.57 -30.83
N LEU A 268 4.36 -5.95 -31.28
CA LEU A 268 4.61 -5.69 -32.69
C LEU A 268 4.90 -7.00 -33.46
N ALA A 269 5.71 -7.88 -32.88
CA ALA A 269 6.05 -9.18 -33.49
C ALA A 269 4.81 -10.09 -33.63
N TRP A 270 3.94 -10.12 -32.63
CA TRP A 270 2.67 -10.84 -32.69
C TRP A 270 1.79 -10.35 -33.86
N LYS A 271 1.64 -9.04 -34.02
CA LYS A 271 0.88 -8.45 -35.13
C LYS A 271 1.45 -8.82 -36.50
N SER A 272 2.76 -9.07 -36.59
CA SER A 272 3.41 -9.57 -37.81
C SER A 272 3.35 -11.08 -38.01
N GLY A 273 2.62 -11.83 -37.16
CA GLY A 273 2.38 -13.27 -37.31
C GLY A 273 3.43 -14.20 -36.69
N ASP A 274 4.37 -13.66 -35.92
CA ASP A 274 5.49 -14.41 -35.32
C ASP A 274 5.09 -15.22 -34.07
N GLY A 275 3.84 -15.10 -33.59
CA GLY A 275 3.38 -15.86 -32.42
C GLY A 275 4.03 -15.49 -31.08
N SER A 276 4.98 -14.55 -31.08
CA SER A 276 5.71 -14.05 -29.92
C SER A 276 4.76 -13.47 -28.86
N ARG A 277 4.69 -14.12 -27.69
CA ARG A 277 3.96 -13.58 -26.53
C ARG A 277 4.80 -12.51 -25.81
N ALA A 278 4.14 -11.47 -25.31
CA ALA A 278 4.80 -10.52 -24.43
C ALA A 278 5.14 -11.18 -23.10
N ASP A 279 6.43 -11.31 -22.83
CA ASP A 279 6.96 -11.62 -21.49
C ASP A 279 7.18 -10.32 -20.71
N GLY A 280 7.14 -10.42 -19.38
CA GLY A 280 7.54 -9.35 -18.48
C GLY A 280 6.48 -8.33 -18.09
N ARG A 281 5.42 -8.78 -17.40
CA ARG A 281 4.42 -7.89 -16.78
C ARG A 281 5.03 -7.09 -15.64
N ILE A 282 4.61 -5.84 -15.48
CA ILE A 282 4.99 -5.02 -14.33
C ILE A 282 3.89 -5.13 -13.29
N VAL A 283 4.16 -5.88 -12.23
CA VAL A 283 3.22 -6.13 -11.15
C VAL A 283 3.66 -5.35 -9.91
N ALA A 284 2.83 -4.40 -9.49
CA ALA A 284 3.07 -3.67 -8.25
C ALA A 284 2.74 -4.56 -7.04
N VAL A 285 3.58 -4.54 -6.02
CA VAL A 285 3.30 -5.17 -4.72
C VAL A 285 2.82 -4.08 -3.77
N GLY A 286 1.50 -3.90 -3.74
CA GLY A 286 0.80 -2.89 -2.95
C GLY A 286 0.51 -1.60 -3.71
N THR A 287 -0.52 -0.90 -3.26
CA THR A 287 -0.98 0.39 -3.82
C THR A 287 0.07 1.50 -3.69
N THR A 288 0.96 1.39 -2.71
CA THR A 288 2.08 2.32 -2.51
C THR A 288 3.11 2.23 -3.64
N ALA A 289 3.41 1.02 -4.12
CA ALA A 289 4.30 0.81 -5.26
C ALA A 289 3.71 1.38 -6.56
N VAL A 290 2.39 1.23 -6.75
CA VAL A 290 1.66 1.86 -7.87
C VAL A 290 1.85 3.38 -7.83
N ARG A 291 1.57 4.02 -6.69
CA ARG A 291 1.68 5.48 -6.55
C ARG A 291 3.11 5.98 -6.83
N ALA A 292 4.13 5.31 -6.27
CA ALA A 292 5.51 5.70 -6.50
C ALA A 292 5.89 5.66 -7.99
N VAL A 293 5.58 4.57 -8.69
CA VAL A 293 5.91 4.41 -10.12
C VAL A 293 5.10 5.36 -10.99
N GLU A 294 3.79 5.48 -10.74
CA GLU A 294 2.90 6.32 -11.53
C GLU A 294 3.18 7.82 -11.34
N SER A 295 3.70 8.23 -10.17
CA SER A 295 4.22 9.59 -9.96
C SER A 295 5.52 9.87 -10.70
N ALA A 296 6.34 8.83 -10.90
CA ALA A 296 7.59 8.91 -11.66
C ALA A 296 7.38 8.71 -13.18
N THR A 297 6.16 8.48 -13.63
CA THR A 297 5.84 8.17 -15.04
C THR A 297 5.42 9.42 -15.81
N GLY A 298 6.13 9.69 -16.91
CA GLY A 298 5.80 10.80 -17.80
C GLY A 298 4.56 10.53 -18.67
N PRO A 299 4.04 11.56 -19.37
CA PRO A 299 2.92 11.40 -20.30
C PRO A 299 3.22 10.44 -21.46
N ASP A 300 4.51 10.25 -21.77
CA ASP A 300 5.03 9.28 -22.74
C ASP A 300 4.99 7.82 -22.26
N GLY A 301 4.59 7.59 -21.00
CA GLY A 301 4.55 6.25 -20.40
C GLY A 301 5.94 5.70 -20.04
N LEU A 302 6.95 6.58 -19.93
CA LEU A 302 8.29 6.21 -19.46
C LEU A 302 8.47 6.59 -17.99
N VAL A 303 8.96 5.63 -17.20
CA VAL A 303 9.35 5.85 -15.80
C VAL A 303 10.70 6.55 -15.74
N ARG A 304 10.81 7.60 -14.93
CA ARG A 304 12.07 8.34 -14.73
C ARG A 304 12.54 8.19 -13.29
N ALA A 305 13.85 8.28 -13.08
CA ALA A 305 14.35 8.40 -11.71
C ALA A 305 13.77 9.67 -11.08
N ALA A 306 13.16 9.55 -9.91
CA ALA A 306 12.45 10.65 -9.27
C ALA A 306 12.51 10.51 -7.75
N LYS A 307 12.58 11.64 -7.05
CA LYS A 307 12.48 11.74 -5.60
C LYS A 307 11.71 13.01 -5.25
N GLY A 308 10.85 12.93 -4.25
CA GLY A 308 10.11 14.09 -3.76
C GLY A 308 8.86 13.67 -3.03
N TRP A 309 7.79 14.44 -3.24
CA TRP A 309 6.49 14.22 -2.63
C TRP A 309 5.48 13.79 -3.68
N THR A 310 4.61 12.84 -3.33
CA THR A 310 3.49 12.39 -4.15
C THR A 310 2.18 12.54 -3.39
N ASP A 311 1.25 13.28 -3.99
CA ASP A 311 -0.17 13.37 -3.63
C ASP A 311 -1.04 12.64 -4.66
N LEU A 312 -0.43 11.80 -5.50
CA LEU A 312 -1.12 11.16 -6.61
C LEU A 312 -2.23 10.24 -6.09
N VAL A 313 -3.45 10.53 -6.55
CA VAL A 313 -4.62 9.64 -6.44
C VAL A 313 -4.84 8.97 -7.79
N VAL A 314 -4.85 7.64 -7.81
CA VAL A 314 -5.15 6.86 -9.01
C VAL A 314 -6.65 6.54 -9.01
N THR A 315 -7.35 6.97 -10.06
CA THR A 315 -8.78 6.73 -10.26
C THR A 315 -9.01 6.03 -11.61
N PRO A 316 -10.18 5.42 -11.83
CA PRO A 316 -10.51 4.78 -13.11
C PRO A 316 -10.42 5.73 -14.30
N GLU A 317 -10.75 7.01 -14.14
CA GLU A 317 -10.71 8.01 -15.21
C GLU A 317 -9.27 8.36 -15.62
N ARG A 318 -8.34 8.36 -14.65
CA ARG A 318 -6.91 8.55 -14.92
C ARG A 318 -6.28 7.28 -15.51
N GLY A 319 -6.65 6.12 -14.97
CA GLY A 319 -5.99 4.85 -15.23
C GLY A 319 -4.57 4.78 -14.66
N VAL A 320 -3.85 3.72 -15.04
CA VAL A 320 -2.40 3.55 -14.86
C VAL A 320 -1.72 3.51 -16.23
N ARG A 321 -0.45 3.91 -16.30
CA ARG A 321 0.31 3.94 -17.57
C ARG A 321 1.29 2.77 -17.69
N VAL A 322 1.81 2.30 -16.56
CA VAL A 322 2.94 1.36 -16.53
C VAL A 322 2.59 0.06 -15.82
N ILE A 323 1.75 0.11 -14.79
CA ILE A 323 1.39 -1.08 -14.01
C ILE A 323 0.43 -1.97 -14.80
N ASP A 324 0.80 -3.25 -14.95
CA ASP A 324 -0.01 -4.27 -15.63
C ASP A 324 -0.82 -5.10 -14.63
N GLY A 325 -0.31 -5.27 -13.41
CA GLY A 325 -0.95 -6.05 -12.36
C GLY A 325 -0.65 -5.52 -10.97
N LEU A 326 -1.40 -6.02 -9.99
CA LEU A 326 -1.31 -5.59 -8.61
C LEU A 326 -1.45 -6.81 -7.69
N LEU A 327 -0.47 -7.01 -6.82
CA LEU A 327 -0.61 -7.85 -5.63
C LEU A 327 -0.97 -6.94 -4.46
N THR A 328 -2.10 -7.18 -3.80
CA THR A 328 -2.65 -6.29 -2.77
C THR A 328 -3.39 -7.09 -1.70
N GLY A 329 -3.65 -6.50 -0.53
CA GLY A 329 -4.63 -7.03 0.41
C GLY A 329 -6.07 -6.79 -0.09
N LEU A 330 -7.05 -7.31 0.66
CA LEU A 330 -8.47 -6.97 0.46
C LEU A 330 -8.82 -5.67 1.20
N HIS A 331 -9.59 -4.79 0.54
CA HIS A 331 -9.88 -3.42 1.02
C HIS A 331 -11.38 -3.19 1.16
N GLU A 332 -11.81 -2.55 2.24
CA GLU A 332 -13.21 -2.18 2.48
C GLU A 332 -13.86 -1.48 1.27
N PRO A 333 -15.17 -1.66 1.03
CA PRO A 333 -15.89 -1.10 -0.12
C PRO A 333 -15.74 0.41 -0.27
N GLU A 334 -15.67 1.13 0.85
CA GLU A 334 -15.54 2.58 0.87
C GLU A 334 -14.09 3.09 0.79
N ALA A 335 -13.10 2.18 0.76
CA ALA A 335 -11.70 2.55 0.72
C ALA A 335 -11.30 3.17 -0.63
N SER A 336 -10.60 4.31 -0.58
CA SER A 336 -10.06 4.99 -1.77
C SER A 336 -9.12 4.10 -2.60
N HIS A 337 -8.53 3.06 -2.00
CA HIS A 337 -7.75 2.04 -2.68
C HIS A 337 -8.54 1.29 -3.77
N LEU A 338 -9.86 1.12 -3.62
CA LEU A 338 -10.65 0.42 -4.62
C LEU A 338 -10.67 1.13 -5.97
N LEU A 339 -10.68 2.47 -5.97
CA LEU A 339 -10.58 3.25 -7.22
C LEU A 339 -9.30 2.91 -8.01
N MET A 340 -8.19 2.67 -7.30
CA MET A 340 -6.94 2.25 -7.91
C MET A 340 -7.01 0.80 -8.42
N LEU A 341 -7.61 -0.10 -7.66
CA LEU A 341 -7.82 -1.49 -8.09
C LEU A 341 -8.69 -1.54 -9.36
N GLU A 342 -9.75 -0.73 -9.42
CA GLU A 342 -10.59 -0.60 -10.60
C GLU A 342 -9.88 0.05 -11.78
N ALA A 343 -9.00 1.03 -11.54
CA ALA A 343 -8.17 1.62 -12.58
C ALA A 343 -7.21 0.61 -13.23
N ILE A 344 -6.88 -0.48 -12.53
CA ILE A 344 -5.98 -1.54 -13.00
C ILE A 344 -6.77 -2.71 -13.61
N ALA A 345 -7.83 -3.17 -12.94
CA ALA A 345 -8.54 -4.41 -13.29
C ALA A 345 -9.87 -4.19 -14.03
N GLY A 346 -10.46 -2.99 -13.92
CA GLY A 346 -11.86 -2.72 -14.24
C GLY A 346 -12.82 -3.18 -13.14
N GLY A 347 -13.97 -2.49 -13.04
CA GLY A 347 -14.95 -2.71 -11.97
C GLY A 347 -15.50 -4.15 -11.91
N ALA A 348 -15.81 -4.75 -13.07
CA ALA A 348 -16.35 -6.11 -13.13
C ALA A 348 -15.41 -7.18 -12.56
N ALA A 349 -14.10 -7.03 -12.77
CA ALA A 349 -13.10 -7.93 -12.21
C ALA A 349 -13.01 -7.80 -10.68
N ILE A 350 -13.07 -6.56 -10.17
CA ILE A 350 -13.06 -6.28 -8.74
C ILE A 350 -14.34 -6.80 -8.07
N ASP A 351 -15.51 -6.50 -8.62
CA ASP A 351 -16.78 -6.98 -8.07
C ASP A 351 -16.81 -8.52 -8.01
N ARG A 352 -16.43 -9.18 -9.11
CA ARG A 352 -16.40 -10.65 -9.15
C ARG A 352 -15.41 -11.25 -8.16
N SER A 353 -14.19 -10.72 -8.10
CA SER A 353 -13.17 -11.23 -7.17
C SER A 353 -13.54 -11.01 -5.70
N TYR A 354 -14.18 -9.90 -5.36
CA TYR A 354 -14.60 -9.63 -3.99
C TYR A 354 -15.79 -10.49 -3.55
N GLU A 355 -16.75 -10.76 -4.45
CA GLU A 355 -17.80 -11.76 -4.21
C GLU A 355 -17.22 -13.16 -3.94
N GLU A 356 -16.21 -13.57 -4.70
CA GLU A 356 -15.50 -14.83 -4.51
C GLU A 356 -14.69 -14.84 -3.19
N ALA A 357 -14.06 -13.72 -2.83
CA ALA A 357 -13.31 -13.58 -1.59
C ALA A 357 -14.22 -13.74 -0.36
N LEU A 358 -15.38 -13.09 -0.38
CA LEU A 358 -16.37 -13.17 0.70
C LEU A 358 -16.94 -14.58 0.82
N ARG A 359 -17.39 -15.18 -0.29
CA ARG A 359 -17.90 -16.55 -0.30
C ARG A 359 -16.84 -17.57 0.11
N GLY A 360 -15.59 -17.30 -0.23
CA GLY A 360 -14.43 -18.09 0.16
C GLY A 360 -13.95 -17.83 1.59
N HIS A 361 -14.56 -16.91 2.35
CA HIS A 361 -14.13 -16.49 3.68
C HIS A 361 -12.64 -16.09 3.74
N TYR A 362 -12.20 -15.28 2.77
CA TYR A 362 -10.86 -14.69 2.83
C TYR A 362 -10.74 -13.74 4.00
N LEU A 363 -9.55 -13.67 4.59
CA LEU A 363 -9.24 -12.78 5.70
C LEU A 363 -8.76 -11.42 5.19
N TRP A 364 -9.16 -10.35 5.89
CA TRP A 364 -8.99 -8.95 5.47
C TRP A 364 -7.96 -8.22 6.32
N HIS A 365 -7.63 -6.99 5.91
CA HIS A 365 -6.69 -6.07 6.56
C HIS A 365 -5.22 -6.53 6.50
N GLU A 366 -4.35 -5.85 7.26
CA GLU A 366 -2.88 -5.89 7.09
C GLU A 366 -2.23 -7.26 7.32
N PHE A 367 -2.89 -8.12 8.08
CA PHE A 367 -2.48 -9.51 8.31
C PHE A 367 -3.25 -10.52 7.47
N GLY A 368 -4.20 -10.07 6.66
CA GLY A 368 -5.11 -10.91 5.89
C GLY A 368 -4.48 -11.64 4.71
N ASP A 369 -5.36 -12.21 3.91
CA ASP A 369 -5.04 -12.84 2.66
C ASP A 369 -4.78 -11.79 1.58
N VAL A 370 -4.18 -12.23 0.47
CA VAL A 370 -3.78 -11.35 -0.63
C VAL A 370 -4.50 -11.69 -1.94
N HIS A 371 -4.59 -10.71 -2.81
CA HIS A 371 -5.23 -10.75 -4.10
C HIS A 371 -4.23 -10.31 -5.17
N LEU A 372 -3.93 -11.22 -6.10
CA LEU A 372 -3.17 -10.93 -7.31
C LEU A 372 -4.14 -10.65 -8.46
N ILE A 373 -4.10 -9.42 -8.93
CA ILE A 373 -4.80 -8.93 -10.10
C ILE A 373 -3.80 -8.89 -11.24
N VAL A 374 -4.09 -9.57 -12.34
CA VAL A 374 -3.29 -9.52 -13.55
C VAL A 374 -4.20 -9.48 -14.78
N PRO A 375 -3.69 -9.03 -15.94
CA PRO A 375 -4.47 -8.97 -17.16
C PRO A 375 -4.97 -10.36 -17.55
N ASP A 376 -6.11 -10.41 -18.22
CA ASP A 376 -6.63 -11.62 -18.84
C ASP A 376 -5.62 -12.15 -19.87
N GLU A 377 -5.26 -13.44 -19.75
CA GLU A 377 -4.33 -14.08 -20.66
C GLU A 377 -4.95 -14.34 -22.05
N SER A 378 -6.28 -14.20 -22.18
CA SER A 378 -7.04 -14.43 -23.41
C SER A 378 -7.22 -13.18 -24.29
N THR A 379 -6.79 -12.00 -23.85
CA THR A 379 -7.03 -10.76 -24.60
C THR A 379 -5.95 -10.49 -25.66
N HIS A 380 -5.99 -11.27 -26.74
CA HIS A 380 -6.27 -10.68 -28.05
C HIS A 380 -7.55 -11.34 -28.54
N SER A 381 -8.69 -10.82 -28.09
CA SER A 381 -9.96 -11.11 -28.75
C SER A 381 -9.78 -10.82 -30.24
N GLU A 382 -10.11 -11.80 -31.05
CA GLU A 382 -10.32 -11.66 -32.48
C GLU A 382 -11.26 -10.46 -32.72
N HIS A 383 -10.70 -9.30 -33.08
CA HIS A 383 -11.43 -8.36 -33.91
C HIS A 383 -11.44 -8.94 -35.33
N CYS A 384 -12.15 -10.06 -35.49
CA CYS A 384 -12.76 -10.41 -36.76
C CYS A 384 -13.94 -9.47 -36.98
N ASP A 385 -13.65 -8.21 -37.28
CA ASP A 385 -14.56 -7.45 -38.14
C ASP A 385 -14.33 -8.00 -39.53
N SER A 386 -15.07 -9.07 -39.83
CA SER A 386 -15.28 -9.59 -41.15
C SER A 386 -15.63 -8.43 -42.08
N ASN A 387 -14.83 -8.26 -43.14
CA ASN A 387 -15.30 -7.65 -44.37
C ASN A 387 -16.60 -8.36 -44.78
N CYS A 388 -17.72 -7.71 -44.53
CA CYS A 388 -19.01 -8.06 -45.10
C CYS A 388 -19.38 -6.93 -46.06
N TRP A 389 -18.95 -7.13 -47.31
CA TRP A 389 -19.40 -6.56 -48.59
C TRP A 389 -19.35 -5.04 -48.80
#